data_AF-A0A1G9WQ23-F1
#
_entry.id   AF-A0A1G9WQ23-F1
#
_cell.length_a   1.000
_cell.length_b   1.000
_cell.length_c   1.000
_cell.angle_alpha   90.00
_cell.angle_beta   90.00
_cell.angle_gamma   90.00
#
_symmetry.space_group_name_H-M   'P 1'
#
loop_
_entity.id
_entity.type
_entity.pdbx_description
1 polymer ?
#
loop_
_entity_poly.entity_id
_entity_poly.type
_entity_poly.pdbx_seq_one_letter_code
_entity_poly.pdbx_strand_id
1 'polypeptide(L)'
;MGEEVILVRQFKNLKRMEEVNTFVNNHELSFLYISRQGCSVCHGLLPQVQTMMEHYPKIKLGHIDGKEYLREARIVQMDEFNHKVSKVYYGVLG
;
A
#
# COMPACT_ATOMS: atom_id res chain seq x y z
N MET A 1 -18.34 26.03 -5.44
CA MET A 1 -17.92 24.78 -6.11
C MET A 1 -16.95 24.14 -5.14
N GLY A 2 -17.44 23.19 -4.34
CA GLY A 2 -16.63 22.55 -3.30
C GLY A 2 -15.68 21.56 -3.95
N GLU A 3 -14.39 21.74 -3.72
CA GLU A 3 -13.41 20.72 -4.02
C GLU A 3 -13.66 19.55 -3.07
N GLU A 4 -14.19 18.45 -3.59
CA GLU A 4 -14.27 17.19 -2.87
C GLU A 4 -12.83 16.71 -2.67
N VAL A 5 -12.25 17.07 -1.53
CA VAL A 5 -10.97 16.52 -1.08
C VAL A 5 -11.23 15.06 -0.71
N ILE A 6 -11.11 14.16 -1.69
CA ILE A 6 -11.12 12.72 -1.42
C ILE A 6 -9.95 12.44 -0.48
N LEU A 7 -10.24 11.93 0.71
CA LEU A 7 -9.31 11.71 1.82
C LEU A 7 -8.39 10.51 1.57
N VAL A 8 -7.80 10.42 0.38
CA VAL A 8 -6.94 9.30 -0.02
C VAL A 8 -5.68 9.27 0.84
N ARG A 9 -5.34 8.10 1.37
CA ARG A 9 -4.12 7.95 2.16
C ARG A 9 -2.89 8.11 1.27
N GLN A 10 -1.95 8.94 1.72
CA GLN A 10 -0.70 9.17 1.01
C GLN A 10 0.35 8.13 1.37
N PHE A 11 1.06 7.66 0.34
CA PHE A 11 2.17 6.73 0.48
C PHE A 11 3.50 7.50 0.51
N LYS A 12 4.37 7.17 1.46
CA LYS A 12 5.73 7.69 1.47
C LYS A 12 6.53 7.00 0.37
N ASN A 13 7.07 7.74 -0.59
CA ASN A 13 7.93 7.18 -1.62
C ASN A 13 9.30 6.81 -1.01
N LEU A 14 9.70 5.55 -1.15
CA LEU A 14 10.94 4.96 -0.62
C LEU A 14 11.79 4.54 -1.82
N LYS A 15 12.98 5.13 -1.95
CA LYS A 15 13.84 4.96 -3.14
C LYS A 15 15.06 4.10 -2.87
N ARG A 16 15.52 4.03 -1.62
CA ARG A 16 16.70 3.28 -1.19
C ARG A 16 16.33 2.17 -0.23
N MET A 17 17.07 1.07 -0.27
CA MET A 17 16.86 -0.07 0.63
C MET A 17 16.99 0.33 2.10
N GLU A 18 17.89 1.26 2.42
CA GLU A 18 18.04 1.82 3.77
C GLU A 18 16.74 2.49 4.25
N GLU A 19 16.09 3.29 3.40
CA GLU A 19 14.82 3.96 3.73
C GLU A 19 13.70 2.94 3.97
N VAL A 20 13.67 1.86 3.18
CA VAL A 20 12.72 0.75 3.35
C VAL A 20 12.98 0.06 4.69
N ASN A 21 14.23 -0.25 5.01
CA ASN A 21 14.59 -0.92 6.25
C ASN A 21 14.25 -0.04 7.47
N THR A 22 14.59 1.25 7.44
CA THR A 22 14.20 2.20 8.49
C THR A 22 12.68 2.30 8.61
N PHE A 23 11.96 2.31 7.49
CA PHE A 23 10.50 2.40 7.50
C PHE A 23 9.85 1.18 8.15
N VAL A 24 10.31 -0.04 7.83
CA VAL A 24 9.78 -1.28 8.40
C VAL A 24 10.12 -1.41 9.89
N ASN A 25 11.33 -1.02 10.30
CA ASN A 25 11.77 -1.17 11.69
C ASN A 25 11.20 -0.09 12.64
N ASN A 26 10.88 1.10 12.15
CA ASN A 26 10.40 2.20 12.99
C ASN A 26 8.87 2.26 13.15
N HIS A 27 8.14 1.34 12.51
CA HIS A 27 6.68 1.31 12.60
C HIS A 27 6.18 -0.10 12.86
N GLU A 28 5.38 -0.24 13.92
CA GLU A 28 4.80 -1.50 14.38
C GLU A 28 4.02 -2.23 13.27
N LEU A 29 3.33 -1.48 12.41
CA LEU A 29 2.67 -2.00 11.22
C LEU A 29 2.99 -1.14 9.99
N SER A 30 3.59 -1.79 8.99
CA SER A 30 4.00 -1.17 7.73
C SER A 30 3.38 -1.90 6.55
N PHE A 31 2.83 -1.16 5.59
CA PHE A 31 2.33 -1.66 4.32
C PHE A 31 3.16 -1.07 3.18
N LEU A 32 3.82 -1.94 2.42
CA LEU A 32 4.65 -1.56 1.28
C LEU A 32 3.92 -1.88 -0.02
N TYR A 33 3.59 -0.84 -0.79
CA TYR A 33 3.11 -0.97 -2.15
C TYR A 33 4.29 -0.88 -3.11
N ILE A 34 4.51 -1.92 -3.92
CA ILE A 34 5.61 -1.98 -4.87
C ILE A 34 5.01 -1.90 -6.28
N SER A 35 5.36 -0.88 -7.04
CA SER A 35 4.91 -0.71 -8.44
C SER A 35 6.10 -0.63 -9.39
N ARG A 36 5.88 -0.85 -10.70
CA ARG A 36 6.89 -0.69 -11.75
C ARG A 36 6.40 0.28 -12.82
N GLN A 37 7.32 1.00 -13.46
CA GLN A 37 7.03 1.78 -14.66
C GLN A 37 6.46 0.90 -15.79
N GLY A 38 5.38 1.36 -16.43
CA GLY A 38 4.68 0.61 -17.48
C GLY A 38 3.70 -0.46 -16.98
N CYS A 39 3.46 -0.57 -15.68
CA CYS A 39 2.44 -1.48 -15.13
C CYS A 39 1.03 -0.88 -15.31
N SER A 40 0.31 -1.30 -16.35
CA SER A 40 -1.06 -0.86 -16.62
C SER A 40 -2.03 -1.14 -15.47
N VAL A 41 -1.86 -2.28 -14.78
CA VAL A 41 -2.73 -2.69 -13.66
C VAL A 41 -2.47 -1.90 -12.37
N CYS A 42 -1.25 -1.44 -12.16
CA CYS A 42 -0.88 -0.67 -10.98
C CYS A 42 -1.61 0.69 -10.93
N HIS A 43 -1.88 1.29 -12.10
CA HIS A 43 -2.63 2.56 -12.22
C HIS A 43 -4.07 2.45 -11.69
N GLY A 44 -4.72 1.30 -11.89
CA GLY A 44 -6.09 1.07 -11.42
C GLY A 44 -6.17 0.54 -9.99
N LEU A 45 -5.13 -0.13 -9.51
CA LEU A 45 -5.12 -0.75 -8.17
C LEU A 45 -4.70 0.22 -7.08
N LEU A 46 -3.74 1.11 -7.34
CA LEU A 46 -3.26 2.09 -6.37
C LEU A 46 -4.39 2.93 -5.73
N PRO A 47 -5.32 3.54 -6.48
CA PRO A 47 -6.40 4.32 -5.87
C PRO A 47 -7.31 3.46 -4.98
N GLN A 48 -7.60 2.22 -5.37
CA GLN A 48 -8.42 1.30 -4.56
C GLN A 48 -7.73 0.93 -3.24
N VAL A 49 -6.42 0.71 -3.28
CA VAL A 49 -5.63 0.44 -2.07
C VAL A 49 -5.57 1.69 -1.17
N GLN A 50 -5.43 2.89 -1.75
CA GLN A 50 -5.44 4.14 -0.98
C GLN A 50 -6.74 4.33 -0.19
N THR A 51 -7.88 4.07 -0.83
CA THR A 51 -9.21 4.13 -0.19
C THR A 51 -9.37 3.03 0.86
N MET A 52 -8.99 1.79 0.55
CA MET A 52 -9.11 0.68 1.52
C MET A 52 -8.31 0.95 2.79
N MET A 53 -7.13 1.54 2.65
CA MET A 53 -6.23 1.84 3.76
C MET A 53 -6.77 2.90 4.72
N GLU A 54 -7.81 3.68 4.37
CA GLU A 54 -8.50 4.62 5.27
C GLU A 54 -9.03 3.93 6.54
N HIS A 55 -9.48 2.69 6.41
CA HIS A 55 -9.95 1.87 7.54
C HIS A 55 -8.83 1.41 8.48
N TYR A 56 -7.56 1.57 8.09
CA TYR A 56 -6.40 1.05 8.83
C TYR A 56 -5.38 2.15 9.17
N PRO A 57 -5.77 3.22 9.89
CA PRO A 57 -4.96 4.43 10.06
C PRO A 57 -3.62 4.21 10.79
N LYS A 58 -3.50 3.15 11.62
CA LYS A 58 -2.24 2.84 12.32
C LYS A 58 -1.18 2.21 11.40
N ILE A 59 -1.58 1.61 10.28
CA ILE A 59 -0.64 1.06 9.29
C ILE A 59 0.04 2.21 8.56
N LYS A 60 1.38 2.23 8.52
CA LYS A 60 2.12 3.21 7.71
C LYS A 60 2.28 2.73 6.28
N LEU A 61 2.09 3.64 5.32
CA LEU A 61 2.07 3.30 3.89
C LEU A 61 3.36 3.76 3.21
N GLY A 62 4.11 2.82 2.64
CA GLY A 62 5.33 3.07 1.87
C GLY A 62 5.15 2.63 0.42
N HIS A 63 5.62 3.43 -0.54
CA HIS A 63 5.57 3.13 -1.96
C HIS A 63 6.99 2.99 -2.51
N ILE A 64 7.25 1.90 -3.22
CA ILE A 64 8.55 1.59 -3.82
C ILE A 64 8.35 1.48 -5.34
N ASP A 65 9.12 2.25 -6.11
CA ASP A 65 9.24 2.04 -7.56
C ASP A 65 10.31 0.95 -7.79
N GLY A 66 9.85 -0.26 -8.09
CA GLY A 66 10.69 -1.41 -8.35
C GLY A 66 11.30 -1.32 -9.75
N LYS A 67 12.63 -1.24 -9.83
CA LYS A 67 13.38 -1.48 -11.08
C LYS A 67 13.41 -2.99 -11.38
N GLU A 68 12.52 -3.40 -12.28
CA GLU A 68 12.54 -4.57 -13.17
C GLU A 68 12.68 -5.99 -12.55
N TYR A 69 11.86 -6.92 -13.06
CA TYR A 69 11.76 -8.36 -12.75
C TYR A 69 10.75 -8.83 -11.68
N LEU A 70 9.47 -8.48 -11.82
CA LEU A 70 8.37 -9.40 -11.47
C LEU A 70 7.32 -9.38 -12.58
N ARG A 71 6.97 -10.55 -13.12
CA ARG A 71 6.01 -10.74 -14.21
C ARG A 71 4.57 -10.87 -13.68
N GLU A 72 3.65 -10.58 -14.59
CA GLU A 72 2.19 -10.83 -14.62
C GLU A 72 1.29 -10.04 -13.66
N ALA A 73 0.32 -9.35 -14.26
CA ALA A 73 -0.80 -8.77 -13.55
C ALA A 73 -1.69 -9.88 -13.01
N ARG A 74 -1.71 -10.02 -11.68
CA ARG A 74 -2.64 -10.89 -10.98
C ARG A 74 -3.91 -10.10 -10.69
N ILE A 75 -5.07 -10.66 -11.00
CA ILE A 75 -6.34 -10.11 -10.53
C ILE A 75 -6.31 -10.15 -9.00
N VAL A 76 -6.39 -8.99 -8.36
CA VAL A 76 -6.43 -8.88 -6.90
C VAL A 76 -7.89 -8.79 -6.50
N GLN A 77 -8.42 -9.86 -5.89
CA GLN A 77 -9.74 -9.81 -5.29
C GLN A 77 -9.66 -8.96 -4.01
N MET A 78 -10.15 -7.72 -4.10
CA MET A 78 -10.00 -6.74 -3.02
C MET A 78 -10.69 -7.15 -1.72
N ASP A 79 -11.81 -7.88 -1.79
CA ASP A 79 -12.49 -8.40 -0.60
C ASP A 79 -11.62 -9.41 0.17
N GLU A 80 -10.97 -10.33 -0.55
CA GLU A 80 -10.09 -11.33 0.07
C GLU A 80 -8.82 -10.67 0.63
N PHE A 81 -8.27 -9.70 -0.10
CA PHE A 81 -7.14 -8.91 0.35
C PHE A 81 -7.47 -8.13 1.64
N ASN A 82 -8.61 -7.45 1.68
CA ASN A 82 -9.09 -6.74 2.85
C ASN A 82 -9.29 -7.68 4.05
N HIS A 83 -9.89 -8.85 3.83
CA HIS A 83 -10.09 -9.86 4.87
C HIS A 83 -8.76 -10.32 5.48
N LYS A 84 -7.73 -10.54 4.64
CA LYS A 84 -6.38 -10.90 5.08
C LYS A 84 -5.73 -9.77 5.88
N VAL A 85 -5.81 -8.53 5.40
CA VAL A 85 -5.25 -7.36 6.12
C VAL A 85 -5.92 -7.18 7.49
N SER A 86 -7.26 -7.30 7.55
CA SER A 86 -8.02 -7.22 8.79
C SER A 86 -7.54 -8.22 9.84
N LYS A 87 -7.38 -9.50 9.45
CA LYS A 87 -6.88 -10.54 10.36
C LYS A 87 -5.48 -10.24 10.91
N VAL A 88 -4.57 -9.77 10.07
CA VAL A 88 -3.21 -9.39 10.52
C VAL A 88 -3.27 -8.18 11.44
N TYR A 89 -4.04 -7.16 11.08
CA TYR A 89 -4.14 -5.91 11.85
C TYR A 89 -4.72 -6.13 13.26
N TYR A 90 -5.85 -6.83 13.37
CA TYR A 90 -6.46 -7.11 14.66
C TYR A 90 -5.74 -8.22 15.45
N GLY A 91 -5.03 -9.13 14.76
CA GLY A 91 -4.22 -10.15 15.42
C GLY A 91 -2.90 -9.62 16.01
N VAL A 92 -2.37 -8.50 15.52
CA VAL A 92 -1.16 -7.85 16.07
C VAL A 92 -1.50 -6.85 17.18
N LEU A 93 -2.69 -6.24 17.14
CA LEU A 93 -3.17 -5.32 18.17
C LEU A 93 -3.88 -6.01 19.35
N GLY A 94 -3.96 -7.34 19.32
CA GLY A 94 -4.60 -8.19 20.33
C GLY A 94 -3.59 -8.92 21.20
#